data_AF-A0A842P089-F1
#
_entry.id   AF-A0A842P089-F1
#
_cell.length_a   1.000
_cell.length_b   1.000
_cell.length_c   1.000
_cell.angle_alpha   90.00
_cell.angle_beta   90.00
_cell.angle_gamma   90.00
#
_symmetry.space_group_name_H-M   'P 1'
#
loop_
_entity.id
_entity.type
_entity.pdbx_description
1 polymer ?
#
loop_
_entity_poly.entity_id
_entity_poly.type
_entity_poly.pdbx_seq_one_letter_code
_entity_poly.pdbx_strand_id
1 'polypeptide(L)'
;MKYQFSSNDKEWHQTLLNTFENLLKMKIQPVLVYDRKHFSNYLYKNNVKPNAVWAECIKECGTIWLNPHLSTEPKVETVNTLYHECLHIKYPKKSEHEIRRLADELIPVAKSLTSKKMKFDITHTH
;
A
#
# COMPACT_ATOMS: atom_id res chain seq x y z
N MET A 1 15.51 -14.62 7.67
CA MET A 1 14.20 -13.97 7.37
C MET A 1 14.05 -13.90 5.87
N LYS A 2 12.97 -14.45 5.29
CA LYS A 2 12.91 -14.64 3.82
C LYS A 2 12.61 -13.34 3.04
N TYR A 3 12.04 -12.32 3.69
CA TYR A 3 11.69 -11.03 3.07
C TYR A 3 11.92 -9.90 4.07
N GLN A 4 12.66 -8.87 3.68
CA GLN A 4 12.96 -7.71 4.52
C GLN A 4 13.38 -6.52 3.65
N PHE A 5 12.91 -5.33 4.01
CA PHE A 5 13.41 -4.08 3.42
C PHE A 5 14.75 -3.66 4.03
N SER A 6 15.69 -3.31 3.17
CA SER A 6 16.94 -2.68 3.58
C SER A 6 16.70 -1.26 4.12
N SER A 7 17.70 -0.67 4.79
CA SER A 7 17.62 0.74 5.21
C SER A 7 17.42 1.68 4.01
N ASN A 8 18.09 1.38 2.89
CA ASN A 8 17.96 2.14 1.64
C ASN A 8 16.54 2.06 1.07
N ASP A 9 15.90 0.89 1.14
CA ASP A 9 14.49 0.76 0.72
C ASP A 9 13.59 1.65 1.59
N LYS A 10 13.80 1.68 2.91
CA LYS A 10 12.98 2.48 3.83
C LYS A 10 13.12 3.99 3.58
N GLU A 11 14.35 4.46 3.36
CA GLU A 11 14.62 5.85 2.99
C GLU A 11 13.96 6.22 1.66
N TRP A 12 14.05 5.33 0.67
CA TRP A 12 13.39 5.49 -0.61
C TRP A 12 11.85 5.52 -0.48
N HIS A 13 11.27 4.61 0.31
CA HIS A 13 9.83 4.62 0.58
C HIS A 13 9.38 5.93 1.24
N GLN A 14 10.15 6.44 2.21
CA GLN A 14 9.83 7.72 2.86
C GLN A 14 9.87 8.88 1.85
N THR A 15 10.82 8.87 0.93
CA THR A 15 10.91 9.87 -0.14
C THR A 15 9.70 9.84 -1.06
N LEU A 16 9.25 8.64 -1.46
CA LEU A 16 8.00 8.48 -2.23
C LEU A 16 6.80 8.98 -1.43
N LEU A 17 6.72 8.63 -0.16
CA LEU A 17 5.62 9.00 0.72
C LEU A 17 5.46 10.52 0.83
N ASN A 18 6.57 11.23 1.08
CA ASN A 18 6.62 12.68 1.13
C ASN A 18 6.24 13.30 -0.23
N THR A 19 6.66 12.67 -1.33
CA THR A 19 6.32 13.12 -2.69
C THR A 19 4.82 13.02 -2.94
N PHE A 20 4.20 11.90 -2.58
CA PHE A 20 2.76 11.67 -2.77
C PHE A 20 1.91 12.53 -1.84
N GLU A 21 2.33 12.73 -0.59
CA GLU A 21 1.69 13.67 0.33
C GLU A 21 1.55 15.07 -0.31
N ASN A 22 2.66 15.58 -0.85
CA ASN A 22 2.72 16.88 -1.50
C ASN A 22 1.92 16.92 -2.80
N LEU A 23 2.09 15.90 -3.67
CA LEU A 23 1.39 15.80 -4.95
C LEU A 23 -0.14 15.79 -4.76
N LEU A 24 -0.63 15.01 -3.80
CA LEU A 24 -2.05 14.86 -3.49
C LEU A 24 -2.58 15.98 -2.58
N LYS A 25 -1.72 16.86 -2.05
CA LYS A 25 -2.07 17.89 -1.06
C LYS A 25 -2.87 17.27 0.10
N MET A 26 -2.30 16.24 0.72
CA MET A 26 -2.99 15.49 1.78
C MET A 26 -3.13 16.37 3.04
N LYS A 27 -4.23 16.17 3.78
CA LYS A 27 -4.43 16.83 5.08
C LYS A 27 -3.79 16.06 6.23
N ILE A 28 -3.72 14.74 6.06
CA ILE A 28 -3.12 13.81 7.01
C ILE A 28 -1.77 13.43 6.43
N GLN A 29 -0.72 13.59 7.23
CA GLN A 29 0.61 13.12 6.87
C GLN A 29 0.64 11.59 6.97
N PRO A 30 0.84 10.87 5.86
CA PRO A 30 0.92 9.42 5.92
C PRO A 30 2.24 8.97 6.57
N VAL A 31 2.20 7.85 7.29
CA VAL A 31 3.36 7.28 8.01
C VAL A 31 3.48 5.80 7.67
N LEU A 32 4.71 5.35 7.40
CA LEU A 32 4.99 3.95 7.10
C LEU A 32 5.35 3.14 8.33
N VAL A 33 4.75 1.96 8.43
CA VAL A 33 5.15 0.93 9.39
C VAL A 33 5.51 -0.36 8.66
N TYR A 34 6.53 -1.05 9.16
CA TYR A 34 7.03 -2.30 8.58
C TYR A 34 6.69 -3.53 9.43
N ASP A 35 6.12 -3.32 10.62
CA ASP A 35 5.57 -4.38 11.47
C ASP A 35 4.03 -4.31 11.42
N ARG A 36 3.41 -5.42 11.03
CA ARG A 36 1.95 -5.55 10.90
C ARG A 36 1.24 -5.68 12.26
N LYS A 37 1.94 -5.83 13.38
CA LYS A 37 1.33 -6.01 14.71
C LYS A 37 0.29 -4.93 15.08
N HIS A 38 0.42 -3.73 14.55
CA HIS A 38 -0.54 -2.65 14.81
C HIS A 38 -1.83 -2.80 13.98
N PHE A 39 -1.82 -3.58 12.90
CA PHE A 39 -2.95 -3.82 12.00
C PHE A 39 -3.70 -5.12 12.34
N SER A 40 -3.08 -6.06 13.04
CA SER A 40 -3.71 -7.34 13.40
C SER A 40 -4.94 -7.20 14.31
N ASN A 41 -5.07 -6.08 15.03
CA ASN A 41 -6.24 -5.78 15.84
C ASN A 41 -7.37 -5.11 15.05
N TYR A 42 -7.07 -4.58 13.86
CA TYR A 42 -8.02 -3.81 13.07
C TYR A 42 -8.77 -4.67 12.06
N LEU A 43 -8.18 -5.75 11.55
CA LEU A 43 -8.75 -6.44 10.39
C LEU A 43 -8.34 -7.93 10.32
N TYR A 44 -9.27 -8.82 10.66
CA TYR A 44 -9.68 -10.00 9.85
C TYR A 44 -10.96 -10.63 10.41
N LYS A 45 -12.12 -10.24 9.87
CA LYS A 45 -13.35 -11.07 9.93
C LYS A 45 -13.51 -11.97 8.70
N ASN A 46 -12.65 -11.83 7.68
CA ASN A 46 -12.69 -12.61 6.45
C ASN A 46 -11.38 -13.41 6.26
N ASN A 47 -11.50 -14.64 5.75
CA ASN A 47 -10.45 -15.66 5.55
C ASN A 47 -9.31 -15.29 4.57
N VAL A 48 -9.00 -14.01 4.35
CA VAL A 48 -7.92 -13.58 3.45
C VAL A 48 -6.58 -13.82 4.15
N LYS A 49 -5.72 -14.63 3.53
CA LYS A 49 -4.39 -14.91 4.07
C LYS A 49 -3.53 -13.64 3.97
N PRO A 50 -2.83 -13.21 5.04
CA PRO A 50 -2.00 -12.00 5.07
C PRO A 50 -0.95 -11.91 3.94
N ASN A 51 -0.50 -13.08 3.46
CA ASN A 51 0.49 -13.18 2.39
C ASN A 51 -0.03 -12.74 1.01
N ALA A 52 -1.33 -12.48 0.87
CA ALA A 52 -1.96 -12.00 -0.37
C ALA A 52 -2.07 -10.47 -0.44
N VAL A 53 -1.73 -9.75 0.63
CA VAL A 53 -1.92 -8.30 0.75
C VAL A 53 -0.57 -7.58 0.64
N TRP A 54 -0.48 -6.58 -0.23
CA TRP A 54 0.77 -5.85 -0.51
C TRP A 54 0.99 -4.66 0.44
N ALA A 55 -0.09 -4.00 0.83
CA ALA A 55 -0.12 -2.96 1.85
C ALA A 55 -1.53 -2.85 2.44
N GLU A 56 -1.62 -2.18 3.58
CA GLU A 56 -2.88 -1.80 4.22
C GLU A 56 -2.72 -0.40 4.81
N CYS A 57 -3.77 0.41 4.81
CA CYS A 57 -3.77 1.69 5.52
C CYS A 57 -4.95 1.86 6.48
N ILE A 58 -4.70 2.58 7.58
CA ILE A 58 -5.71 3.14 8.48
C ILE A 58 -5.96 4.58 8.01
N LYS A 59 -7.08 4.79 7.33
CA LYS A 59 -7.39 6.03 6.60
C LYS A 59 -7.45 7.25 7.52
N GLU A 60 -7.93 7.04 8.75
CA GLU A 60 -8.19 8.08 9.74
C GLU A 60 -6.92 8.69 10.32
N CYS A 61 -5.86 7.89 10.47
CA CYS A 61 -4.58 8.33 11.04
C CYS A 61 -3.43 8.32 10.02
N GLY A 62 -3.69 7.91 8.77
CA GLY A 62 -2.70 7.90 7.71
C GLY A 62 -1.59 6.85 7.87
N THR A 63 -1.75 5.88 8.77
CA THR A 63 -0.74 4.83 8.95
C THR A 63 -0.86 3.82 7.82
N ILE A 64 0.27 3.49 7.17
CA ILE A 64 0.36 2.52 6.09
C ILE A 64 1.31 1.40 6.51
N TRP A 65 0.83 0.16 6.55
CA TRP A 65 1.68 -1.01 6.62
C TRP A 65 2.10 -1.46 5.23
N LEU A 66 3.40 -1.71 5.04
CA LEU A 66 3.96 -2.23 3.79
C LEU A 66 4.46 -3.66 3.96
N ASN A 67 3.99 -4.57 3.11
CA ASN A 67 4.37 -5.96 3.19
C ASN A 67 5.84 -6.15 2.74
N PRO A 68 6.75 -6.73 3.57
CA PRO A 68 8.15 -6.95 3.20
C PRO A 68 8.35 -7.83 1.96
N HIS A 69 7.35 -8.60 1.53
CA HIS A 69 7.38 -9.34 0.27
C HIS A 69 7.64 -8.44 -0.96
N LEU A 70 7.28 -7.16 -0.90
CA LEU A 70 7.61 -6.16 -1.93
C LEU A 70 9.12 -6.01 -2.19
N SER A 71 9.97 -6.38 -1.23
CA SER A 71 11.43 -6.31 -1.39
C SER A 71 11.94 -7.16 -2.55
N THR A 72 11.21 -8.21 -2.94
CA THR A 72 11.58 -9.11 -4.05
C THR A 72 10.86 -8.78 -5.36
N GLU A 73 10.09 -7.70 -5.39
CA GLU A 73 9.22 -7.34 -6.50
C GLU A 73 9.79 -6.15 -7.27
N PRO A 74 9.38 -5.94 -8.53
CA PRO A 74 9.76 -4.76 -9.28
C PRO A 74 9.43 -3.48 -8.50
N LYS A 75 10.36 -2.52 -8.48
CA LYS A 75 10.20 -1.27 -7.71
C LYS A 75 8.90 -0.54 -8.05
N VAL A 76 8.45 -0.59 -9.31
CA VAL A 76 7.18 0.01 -9.74
C VAL A 76 5.96 -0.49 -8.96
N GLU A 77 5.94 -1.75 -8.51
CA GLU A 77 4.86 -2.31 -7.68
C GLU A 77 4.81 -1.60 -6.33
N THR A 78 5.99 -1.29 -5.76
CA THR A 78 6.07 -0.53 -4.51
C THR A 78 5.60 0.91 -4.68
N VAL A 79 6.00 1.55 -5.77
CA VAL A 79 5.59 2.93 -6.07
C VAL A 79 4.07 3.02 -6.25
N ASN A 80 3.49 2.13 -7.05
CA ASN A 80 2.04 2.05 -7.26
C ASN A 80 1.29 1.73 -5.96
N THR A 81 1.75 0.73 -5.20
CA THR A 81 1.14 0.35 -3.91
C THR A 81 1.13 1.52 -2.93
N LEU A 82 2.25 2.22 -2.76
CA LEU A 82 2.31 3.37 -1.86
C LEU A 82 1.39 4.51 -2.31
N TYR A 83 1.31 4.76 -3.62
CA TYR A 83 0.41 5.77 -4.15
C TYR A 83 -1.06 5.39 -3.97
N HIS A 84 -1.41 4.11 -4.18
CA HIS A 84 -2.73 3.52 -3.94
C HIS A 84 -3.19 3.75 -2.49
N GLU A 85 -2.34 3.44 -1.50
CA GLU A 85 -2.67 3.67 -0.10
C GLU A 85 -2.81 5.17 0.24
N CYS A 86 -1.97 6.02 -0.35
CA CYS A 86 -2.12 7.48 -0.19
C CYS A 86 -3.45 7.99 -0.78
N LEU A 87 -3.91 7.41 -1.90
CA LEU A 87 -5.21 7.73 -2.49
C LEU A 87 -6.37 7.30 -1.58
N HIS A 88 -6.26 6.16 -0.87
CA HIS A 88 -7.27 5.76 0.12
C HIS A 88 -7.37 6.74 1.29
N ILE A 89 -6.23 7.23 1.79
CA ILE A 89 -6.20 8.25 2.85
C ILE A 89 -6.77 9.58 2.33
N LYS A 90 -6.42 9.97 1.09
CA LYS A 90 -6.90 11.21 0.48
C LYS A 90 -8.41 11.17 0.18
N TYR A 91 -8.92 10.02 -0.26
CA TYR A 91 -10.29 9.84 -0.71
C TYR A 91 -10.96 8.66 0.01
N PRO A 92 -11.25 8.76 1.32
CA PRO A 92 -11.69 7.62 2.14
C PRO A 92 -13.04 7.01 1.69
N LYS A 93 -13.84 7.78 0.95
CA LYS A 93 -15.16 7.40 0.43
C LYS A 93 -15.13 6.75 -0.96
N LYS A 94 -13.99 6.76 -1.65
CA LYS A 94 -13.86 6.15 -2.98
C LYS A 94 -13.80 4.63 -2.87
N SER A 95 -14.35 3.97 -3.87
CA SER A 95 -14.28 2.51 -3.98
C SER A 95 -12.86 2.05 -4.33
N GLU A 96 -12.54 0.81 -3.97
CA GLU A 96 -11.28 0.14 -4.33
C GLU A 96 -11.00 0.22 -5.85
N HIS A 97 -12.03 0.01 -6.67
CA HIS A 97 -11.90 0.05 -8.12
C HIS A 97 -11.50 1.44 -8.65
N GLU A 98 -12.10 2.51 -8.12
CA GLU A 98 -11.73 3.87 -8.49
C GLU A 98 -10.31 4.21 -8.06
N ILE A 99 -9.92 3.82 -6.84
CA ILE A 99 -8.59 4.08 -6.30
C ILE A 99 -7.53 3.38 -7.15
N ARG A 100 -7.76 2.10 -7.47
CA ARG A 100 -6.84 1.34 -8.31
C ARG A 100 -6.69 1.93 -9.70
N ARG A 101 -7.80 2.35 -10.31
CA ARG A 101 -7.76 3.02 -11.62
C ARG A 101 -6.91 4.28 -11.57
N LEU A 102 -7.09 5.13 -10.55
CA LEU A 102 -6.29 6.34 -10.36
C LEU A 102 -4.80 6.03 -10.13
N ALA A 103 -4.50 4.96 -9.40
CA ALA A 103 -3.12 4.53 -9.17
C ALA A 103 -2.46 4.06 -10.47
N ASP A 104 -3.14 3.21 -11.23
CA ASP A 104 -2.65 2.65 -12.50
C ASP A 104 -2.56 3.70 -13.61
N GLU A 105 -3.38 4.76 -13.56
CA GLU A 105 -3.30 5.90 -14.48
C GLU A 105 -1.99 6.69 -14.30
N LEU A 106 -1.51 6.87 -13.06
CA LEU A 106 -0.28 7.61 -12.80
C LEU A 106 0.97 6.71 -12.84
N ILE A 107 0.88 5.52 -12.24
CA ILE A 107 2.00 4.58 -12.10
C ILE A 107 1.55 3.23 -12.69
N PRO A 108 1.62 3.07 -14.01
CA PRO A 108 1.13 1.86 -14.66
C PRO A 108 1.98 0.65 -14.28
N VAL A 109 1.31 -0.42 -13.84
CA VAL A 109 1.92 -1.73 -13.57
C VAL A 109 1.50 -2.74 -14.65
N ALA A 110 2.47 -3.44 -15.24
CA ALA A 110 2.19 -4.35 -16.35
C ALA A 110 1.37 -5.57 -15.89
N LYS A 111 0.30 -5.91 -16.63
CA LYS A 111 -0.56 -7.08 -16.34
C LYS A 111 0.19 -8.42 -16.28
N SER A 112 1.33 -8.57 -16.97
CA SER A 112 2.12 -9.81 -16.96
C SER A 112 2.97 -10.01 -15.70
N LEU A 113 3.20 -8.95 -14.91
CA LEU A 113 3.88 -9.01 -13.61
C LEU A 113 2.89 -9.25 -12.45
N THR A 114 1.61 -8.97 -12.68
CA THR A 114 0.52 -9.12 -11.70
C THR A 114 -0.36 -10.36 -11.93
N SER A 115 -0.37 -10.95 -13.13
CA SER A 115 -1.25 -12.10 -13.48
C SER A 115 -0.88 -13.46 -12.87
N LYS A 116 0.29 -13.58 -12.22
CA LYS A 116 0.62 -14.78 -11.40
C LYS A 116 0.13 -14.69 -9.96
N LYS A 117 -0.53 -13.60 -9.54
CA LYS A 117 -0.88 -13.37 -8.13
C LYS A 117 -2.36 -13.59 -7.87
N MET A 118 -2.63 -14.59 -7.05
CA MET A 118 -3.94 -14.86 -6.47
C MET A 118 -4.41 -13.65 -5.66
N LYS A 119 -5.49 -13.02 -6.13
CA LYS A 119 -6.38 -12.08 -5.42
C LYS A 119 -5.69 -10.95 -4.63
N PHE A 120 -5.62 -9.79 -5.27
CA PHE A 120 -5.49 -8.50 -4.60
C PHE A 120 -6.81 -8.20 -3.85
N ASP A 121 -6.91 -8.61 -2.60
CA ASP A 121 -7.98 -8.15 -1.70
C ASP A 121 -7.35 -7.28 -0.61
N ILE A 122 -7.15 -6.00 -0.91
CA ILE A 122 -6.95 -4.98 0.12
C ILE A 122 -8.31 -4.82 0.79
N THR A 123 -8.43 -5.31 2.03
CA THR A 123 -9.70 -5.31 2.76
C THR A 123 -9.80 -4.03 3.59
N HIS A 124 -10.47 -3.01 3.07
CA HIS A 124 -10.92 -1.89 3.90
C HIS A 124 -12.28 -2.23 4.49
N THR A 125 -12.34 -2.63 5.77
CA THR A 125 -13.61 -2.62 6.50
C THR A 125 -13.85 -1.25 7.10
N HIS A 126 -15.05 -0.73 6.89
CA HIS A 126 -15.61 0.46 7.53
C HIS A 126 -15.68 0.33 9.05
#